data_AF-A0A2B7YJL4-F1
#
_entry.id   AF-A0A2B7YJL4-F1
#
_cell.length_a   1.000
_cell.length_b   1.000
_cell.length_c   1.000
_cell.angle_alpha   90.00
_cell.angle_beta   90.00
_cell.angle_gamma   90.00
#
_symmetry.space_group_name_H-M   'P 1'
#
loop_
_entity.id
_entity.type
_entity.pdbx_description
1 polymer ?
#
loop_
_entity_poly.entity_id
_entity_poly.type
_entity_poly.pdbx_seq_one_letter_code
_entity_poly.pdbx_strand_id
1 'polypeptide(L)'
;MENFQYLKIKKGNNYINTEVPIKKDGIYYLSGKERYWLVSSGKKEDLQNPFIEKGIIGIGWDKVTAEEVKISNKKELNNILAIKYQNLNKFKEPRVFKSYISATANKLLRFFNEIKLGDIIVLKDKSSSNSNSIYFGKVISKAEEYLEKDLYVDEIVGYCNKIIRVKWLKSVERTLIGAELKLILTSRHALSMIQNEKVKDEVNREMFSYFYRGTDLHIVFGVDEENDIKYDSFKQFQDYIYALKEQALSIKEAENDFNIKANIQSPGPIEFFGNAKIIEYIYKFITENSAEIITGNSREYWNI
;
A
#
# COMPACT_ATOMS: atom_id res chain seq x y z
N MET A 1 -26.44 7.79 -8.68
CA MET A 1 -25.21 7.34 -9.37
C MET A 1 -24.06 7.52 -8.40
N GLU A 2 -23.29 6.48 -8.11
CA GLU A 2 -22.12 6.58 -7.23
C GLU A 2 -21.07 7.50 -7.88
N ASN A 3 -20.52 8.46 -7.12
CA ASN A 3 -19.60 9.44 -7.66
C ASN A 3 -18.15 9.00 -7.43
N PHE A 4 -17.61 8.25 -8.39
CA PHE A 4 -16.20 7.84 -8.36
C PHE A 4 -15.28 8.91 -8.95
N GLN A 5 -14.20 9.20 -8.22
CA GLN A 5 -13.12 10.06 -8.68
C GLN A 5 -11.91 9.20 -9.07
N TYR A 6 -11.38 9.49 -10.26
CA TYR A 6 -10.22 8.83 -10.85
C TYR A 6 -9.07 9.82 -10.94
N LEU A 7 -7.83 9.32 -10.93
CA LEU A 7 -6.67 10.19 -11.14
C LEU A 7 -6.60 10.64 -12.59
N LYS A 8 -6.05 11.83 -12.81
CA LYS A 8 -5.61 12.27 -14.13
C LYS A 8 -4.11 12.04 -14.25
N ILE A 9 -3.68 11.25 -15.22
CA ILE A 9 -2.27 11.09 -15.57
C ILE A 9 -1.96 11.82 -16.87
N LYS A 10 -0.81 12.50 -16.89
CA LYS A 10 -0.31 13.16 -18.11
C LYS A 10 0.26 12.10 -19.04
N LYS A 11 -0.19 12.08 -20.29
CA LYS A 11 0.33 11.24 -21.38
C LYS A 11 0.63 12.13 -22.58
N GLY A 12 1.91 12.45 -22.77
CA GLY A 12 2.33 13.49 -23.72
C GLY A 12 1.80 14.86 -23.28
N ASN A 13 1.05 15.53 -24.16
CA ASN A 13 0.43 16.84 -23.87
C ASN A 13 -0.99 16.75 -23.28
N ASN A 14 -1.56 15.55 -23.16
CA ASN A 14 -2.94 15.35 -22.69
C ASN A 14 -2.99 14.76 -21.28
N TYR A 15 -4.12 14.93 -20.59
CA TYR A 15 -4.44 14.24 -19.34
C TYR A 15 -5.52 13.18 -19.61
N ILE A 16 -5.29 11.95 -19.17
CA ILE A 16 -6.26 10.85 -19.23
C ILE A 16 -6.64 10.43 -17.81
N ASN A 17 -7.91 10.09 -17.60
CA ASN A 17 -8.35 9.50 -16.35
C ASN A 17 -7.79 8.07 -16.23
N THR A 18 -7.37 7.68 -15.02
CA THR A 18 -7.05 6.30 -14.71
C THR A 18 -8.31 5.45 -14.71
N GLU A 19 -8.18 4.16 -15.01
CA GLU A 19 -9.29 3.20 -14.87
C GLU A 19 -9.55 2.83 -13.40
N VAL A 20 -8.63 3.19 -12.50
CA VAL A 20 -8.67 2.86 -11.08
C VAL A 20 -9.31 4.02 -10.30
N PRO A 21 -10.45 3.79 -9.61
CA PRO A 21 -11.03 4.80 -8.73
C PRO A 21 -10.14 4.99 -7.49
N ILE A 22 -10.00 6.24 -7.05
CA ILE A 22 -9.27 6.59 -5.83
C ILE A 22 -10.18 7.08 -4.73
N LYS A 23 -11.28 7.74 -5.10
CA LYS A 23 -12.30 8.16 -4.14
C LYS A 23 -13.70 7.78 -4.63
N LYS A 24 -14.59 7.56 -3.68
CA LYS A 24 -16.04 7.43 -3.84
C LYS A 24 -16.67 8.50 -2.96
N ASP A 25 -17.48 9.37 -3.55
CA ASP A 25 -18.17 10.45 -2.83
C ASP A 25 -17.20 11.35 -2.01
N GLY A 26 -15.98 11.57 -2.53
CA GLY A 26 -14.93 12.38 -1.89
C GLY A 26 -14.08 11.64 -0.84
N ILE A 27 -14.46 10.42 -0.47
CA ILE A 27 -13.81 9.55 0.52
C ILE A 27 -12.89 8.55 -0.20
N TYR A 28 -11.73 8.21 0.37
CA TYR A 28 -10.82 7.23 -0.23
C TYR A 28 -11.50 5.88 -0.45
N TYR A 29 -11.18 5.21 -1.57
CA TYR A 29 -11.85 3.99 -1.99
C TYR A 29 -10.86 2.87 -2.32
N LEU A 30 -11.10 1.73 -1.66
CA LEU A 30 -10.58 0.42 -1.98
C LEU A 30 -11.76 -0.43 -2.45
N SER A 31 -11.59 -1.23 -3.51
CA SER A 31 -12.61 -2.14 -4.04
C SER A 31 -12.80 -3.39 -3.18
N GLY A 32 -11.86 -3.69 -2.29
CA GLY A 32 -11.82 -4.93 -1.51
C GLY A 32 -11.18 -6.10 -2.26
N LYS A 33 -10.79 -5.91 -3.53
CA LYS A 33 -10.16 -6.94 -4.39
C LYS A 33 -8.66 -6.71 -4.60
N GLU A 34 -8.11 -5.66 -4.00
CA GLU A 34 -6.69 -5.32 -4.10
C GLU A 34 -5.80 -6.43 -3.55
N ARG A 35 -4.71 -6.73 -4.26
CA ARG A 35 -3.57 -7.41 -3.65
C ARG A 35 -2.57 -6.39 -3.14
N TYR A 36 -1.81 -6.82 -2.14
CA TYR A 36 -0.87 -5.98 -1.43
C TYR A 36 0.53 -6.51 -1.69
N TRP A 37 1.47 -5.62 -1.99
CA TRP A 37 2.81 -5.97 -2.42
C TRP A 37 3.84 -5.21 -1.61
N LEU A 38 4.74 -5.95 -0.96
CA LEU A 38 5.94 -5.39 -0.39
C LEU A 38 7.00 -5.27 -1.49
N VAL A 39 7.49 -4.04 -1.70
CA VAL A 39 8.52 -3.70 -2.68
C VAL A 39 9.70 -3.07 -1.95
N SER A 40 10.92 -3.48 -2.30
CA SER A 40 12.16 -2.91 -1.77
C SER A 40 12.82 -2.04 -2.83
N SER A 41 13.29 -0.85 -2.45
CA SER A 41 13.97 0.10 -3.35
C SER A 41 15.34 -0.36 -3.87
N GLY A 42 15.96 -1.40 -3.32
CA GLY A 42 17.27 -1.85 -3.79
C GLY A 42 18.19 -2.23 -2.64
N LYS A 43 19.44 -2.58 -2.96
CA LYS A 43 20.49 -2.94 -1.98
C LYS A 43 21.74 -2.08 -2.07
N LYS A 44 22.04 -1.56 -3.26
CA LYS A 44 23.29 -0.87 -3.59
C LYS A 44 22.98 0.60 -3.78
N GLU A 45 22.20 0.90 -4.80
CA GLU A 45 21.61 2.22 -5.01
C GLU A 45 20.28 2.33 -4.27
N ASP A 46 20.09 3.48 -3.61
CA ASP A 46 18.80 3.85 -3.04
C ASP A 46 17.90 4.41 -4.16
N LEU A 47 17.01 3.56 -4.68
CA LEU A 47 16.00 3.98 -5.65
C LEU A 47 14.72 4.49 -4.99
N GLN A 48 14.65 4.60 -3.66
CA GLN A 48 13.42 4.99 -2.97
C GLN A 48 13.02 6.41 -3.36
N ASN A 49 13.94 7.37 -3.25
CA ASN A 49 13.67 8.76 -3.61
C ASN A 49 13.23 8.90 -5.08
N PRO A 50 13.96 8.35 -6.08
CA PRO A 50 13.50 8.36 -7.46
C PRO A 50 12.11 7.71 -7.67
N PHE A 51 11.81 6.61 -6.98
CA PHE A 51 10.50 5.96 -7.03
C PHE A 51 9.39 6.85 -6.48
N ILE A 52 9.65 7.56 -5.39
CA ILE A 52 8.72 8.49 -4.77
C ILE A 52 8.48 9.69 -5.70
N GLU A 53 9.55 10.39 -6.09
CA GLU A 53 9.50 11.61 -6.89
C GLU A 53 8.84 11.39 -8.25
N LYS A 54 9.14 10.27 -8.91
CA LYS A 54 8.59 9.95 -10.24
C LYS A 54 7.24 9.23 -10.17
N GLY A 55 6.77 8.82 -8.99
CA GLY A 55 5.52 8.06 -8.84
C GLY A 55 5.59 6.69 -9.52
N ILE A 56 6.66 5.94 -9.27
CA ILE A 56 6.92 4.64 -9.89
C ILE A 56 7.47 3.63 -8.87
N ILE A 57 7.37 2.35 -9.20
CA ILE A 57 8.29 1.31 -8.72
C ILE A 57 8.94 0.66 -9.94
N GLY A 58 10.10 0.05 -9.74
CA GLY A 58 10.79 -0.59 -10.85
C GLY A 58 11.56 -1.85 -10.49
N ILE A 59 11.90 -2.59 -11.55
CA ILE A 59 12.79 -3.73 -11.53
C ILE A 59 13.77 -3.61 -12.70
N GLY A 60 15.05 -3.92 -12.46
CA GLY A 60 16.08 -3.84 -13.51
C GLY A 60 16.12 -5.04 -14.45
N TRP A 61 17.34 -5.48 -14.76
CA TRP A 61 17.65 -6.53 -15.74
C TRP A 61 17.56 -6.02 -17.17
N ASP A 62 18.33 -4.98 -17.46
CA ASP A 62 18.21 -4.19 -18.70
C ASP A 62 18.54 -4.92 -19.99
N LYS A 63 19.30 -6.02 -19.94
CA LYS A 63 19.53 -6.87 -21.11
C LYS A 63 18.26 -7.58 -21.58
N VAL A 64 17.28 -7.77 -20.70
CA VAL A 64 15.98 -8.40 -21.03
C VAL A 64 14.94 -7.30 -21.19
N THR A 65 14.24 -7.32 -22.32
CA THR A 65 13.16 -6.37 -22.64
C THR A 65 11.84 -6.76 -21.96
N ALA A 66 10.96 -5.78 -21.77
CA ALA A 66 9.59 -6.00 -21.31
C ALA A 66 8.83 -7.00 -22.19
N GLU A 67 9.02 -6.95 -23.51
CA GLU A 67 8.35 -7.85 -24.43
C GLU A 67 8.77 -9.30 -24.22
N GLU A 68 10.07 -9.55 -24.09
CA GLU A 68 10.60 -10.89 -23.76
C GLU A 68 10.01 -11.43 -22.46
N VAL A 69 9.80 -10.59 -21.44
CA VAL A 69 9.16 -11.03 -20.18
C VAL A 69 7.68 -11.37 -20.39
N LYS A 70 6.95 -10.57 -21.17
CA LYS A 70 5.49 -10.73 -21.37
C LYS A 70 5.14 -12.00 -22.15
N ILE A 71 5.90 -12.33 -23.18
CA ILE A 71 5.61 -13.47 -24.06
C ILE A 71 6.16 -14.79 -23.54
N SER A 72 7.13 -14.75 -22.62
CA SER A 72 7.81 -15.95 -22.13
C SER A 72 7.08 -16.62 -20.98
N ASN A 73 7.06 -17.95 -20.98
CA ASN A 73 6.85 -18.71 -19.75
C ASN A 73 8.14 -18.74 -18.89
N LYS A 74 8.04 -19.31 -17.69
CA LYS A 74 9.18 -19.38 -16.75
C LYS A 74 10.40 -20.11 -17.30
N LYS A 75 10.20 -21.19 -18.07
CA LYS A 75 11.33 -21.97 -18.62
C LYS A 75 12.05 -21.19 -19.72
N GLU A 76 11.30 -20.53 -20.60
CA GLU A 76 11.83 -19.65 -21.64
C GLU A 76 12.59 -18.47 -21.04
N LEU A 77 11.98 -17.78 -20.07
CA LEU A 77 12.61 -16.62 -19.43
C LEU A 77 13.89 -17.01 -18.68
N ASN A 78 13.94 -18.19 -18.07
CA ASN A 78 15.17 -18.73 -17.49
C ASN A 78 16.28 -18.88 -18.53
N ASN A 79 15.96 -19.41 -19.72
CA ASN A 79 16.94 -19.59 -20.79
C ASN A 79 17.43 -18.24 -21.32
N ILE A 80 16.51 -17.28 -21.55
CA ILE A 80 16.84 -15.92 -22.00
C ILE A 80 17.79 -15.25 -21.00
N LEU A 81 17.45 -15.29 -19.71
CA LEU A 81 18.28 -14.74 -18.64
C LEU A 81 19.65 -15.44 -18.55
N ALA A 82 19.69 -16.78 -18.68
CA ALA A 82 20.94 -17.53 -18.61
C ALA A 82 21.90 -17.14 -19.75
N ILE A 83 21.39 -16.92 -20.97
CA ILE A 83 22.17 -16.49 -22.13
C ILE A 83 22.65 -15.05 -21.95
N LYS A 84 21.72 -14.13 -21.67
CA LYS A 84 22.02 -12.69 -21.61
C LYS A 84 22.91 -12.30 -20.42
N TYR A 85 22.88 -13.10 -19.35
CA TYR A 85 23.69 -12.91 -18.15
C TYR A 85 24.71 -14.03 -17.92
N GLN A 86 25.14 -14.72 -18.97
CA GLN A 86 26.09 -15.84 -18.87
C GLN A 86 27.40 -15.48 -18.14
N ASN A 87 27.82 -14.21 -18.19
CA ASN A 87 29.03 -13.74 -17.51
C ASN A 87 28.94 -13.86 -15.98
N LEU A 88 27.73 -13.98 -15.40
CA LEU A 88 27.56 -14.23 -13.98
C LEU A 88 28.00 -15.64 -13.54
N ASN A 89 28.10 -16.60 -14.47
CA ASN A 89 28.67 -17.92 -14.18
C ASN A 89 30.13 -17.84 -13.72
N LYS A 90 30.85 -16.77 -14.05
CA LYS A 90 32.24 -16.56 -13.61
C LYS A 90 32.34 -16.25 -12.11
N PHE A 91 31.25 -15.83 -11.49
CA PHE A 91 31.22 -15.34 -10.11
C PHE A 91 30.35 -16.21 -9.18
N LYS A 92 29.77 -17.30 -9.70
CA LYS A 92 28.85 -18.16 -8.96
C LYS A 92 29.04 -19.61 -9.36
N GLU A 93 29.02 -20.51 -8.37
CA GLU A 93 28.92 -21.94 -8.65
C GLU A 93 27.69 -22.24 -9.54
N PRO A 94 27.75 -23.25 -10.44
CA PRO A 94 26.69 -23.52 -11.41
C PRO A 94 25.29 -23.68 -10.80
N ARG A 95 25.20 -24.35 -9.63
CA ARG A 95 23.92 -24.53 -8.90
C ARG A 95 23.37 -23.20 -8.38
N VAL A 96 24.25 -22.34 -7.85
CA VAL A 96 23.89 -21.01 -7.33
C VAL A 96 23.45 -20.09 -8.47
N PHE A 97 24.11 -20.14 -9.63
CA PHE A 97 23.69 -19.40 -10.82
C PHE A 97 22.30 -19.82 -11.28
N LYS A 98 22.03 -21.11 -11.46
CA LYS A 98 20.72 -21.61 -11.91
C LYS A 98 19.60 -21.20 -10.95
N SER A 99 19.83 -21.29 -9.65
CA SER A 99 18.88 -20.83 -8.63
C SER A 99 18.62 -19.32 -8.71
N TYR A 100 19.69 -18.53 -8.89
CA TYR A 100 19.61 -17.08 -9.01
C TYR A 100 18.85 -16.62 -10.26
N ILE A 101 19.08 -17.27 -11.40
CA ILE A 101 18.31 -17.04 -12.64
C ILE A 101 16.84 -17.38 -12.44
N SER A 102 16.53 -18.56 -11.90
CA SER A 102 15.14 -18.98 -11.61
C SER A 102 14.41 -18.01 -10.68
N ALA A 103 15.08 -17.57 -9.61
CA ALA A 103 14.54 -16.58 -8.68
C ALA A 103 14.35 -15.21 -9.33
N THR A 104 15.12 -14.87 -10.37
CA THR A 104 15.00 -13.62 -11.12
C THR A 104 13.85 -13.67 -12.12
N ALA A 105 13.74 -14.76 -12.89
CA ALA A 105 12.62 -15.00 -13.80
C ALA A 105 11.28 -14.92 -13.05
N ASN A 106 11.17 -15.55 -11.88
CA ASN A 106 9.97 -15.45 -11.04
C ASN A 106 9.65 -13.98 -10.69
N LYS A 107 10.62 -13.17 -10.30
CA LYS A 107 10.34 -11.76 -9.95
C LYS A 107 9.86 -10.96 -11.15
N LEU A 108 10.50 -11.13 -12.31
CA LEU A 108 10.10 -10.47 -13.55
C LEU A 108 8.68 -10.87 -13.96
N LEU A 109 8.35 -12.16 -13.94
CA LEU A 109 7.01 -12.64 -14.26
C LEU A 109 5.97 -12.11 -13.28
N ARG A 110 6.25 -12.07 -11.98
CA ARG A 110 5.33 -11.49 -10.99
C ARG A 110 5.11 -10.00 -11.23
N PHE A 111 6.18 -9.26 -11.51
CA PHE A 111 6.11 -7.82 -11.76
C PHE A 111 5.24 -7.51 -12.98
N PHE A 112 5.36 -8.27 -14.08
CA PHE A 112 4.57 -8.03 -15.31
C PHE A 112 3.17 -8.65 -15.28
N ASN A 113 3.05 -9.86 -14.76
CA ASN A 113 1.86 -10.69 -14.94
C ASN A 113 1.01 -10.79 -13.68
N GLU A 114 1.61 -10.63 -12.50
CA GLU A 114 0.85 -10.64 -11.26
C GLU A 114 0.38 -9.24 -10.94
N ILE A 115 1.22 -8.25 -10.61
CA ILE A 115 0.79 -6.90 -10.16
C ILE A 115 -0.23 -6.27 -11.13
N LYS A 116 -1.40 -5.87 -10.60
CA LYS A 116 -2.52 -5.32 -11.39
C LYS A 116 -2.85 -3.89 -11.01
N LEU A 117 -3.56 -3.21 -11.92
CA LEU A 117 -4.21 -1.94 -11.65
C LEU A 117 -5.05 -2.02 -10.37
N GLY A 118 -4.90 -1.03 -9.49
CA GLY A 118 -5.60 -0.96 -8.22
C GLY A 118 -4.88 -1.61 -7.03
N ASP A 119 -3.93 -2.52 -7.26
CA ASP A 119 -3.16 -3.15 -6.18
C ASP A 119 -2.44 -2.11 -5.32
N ILE A 120 -2.19 -2.46 -4.05
CA ILE A 120 -1.49 -1.63 -3.07
C ILE A 120 -0.01 -2.03 -3.01
N ILE A 121 0.86 -1.02 -3.05
CA ILE A 121 2.30 -1.12 -2.88
C ILE A 121 2.65 -0.59 -1.50
N VAL A 122 3.37 -1.40 -0.73
CA VAL A 122 4.14 -1.01 0.45
C VAL A 122 5.60 -0.93 0.01
N LEU A 123 6.09 0.28 -0.21
CA LEU A 123 7.49 0.53 -0.55
C LEU A 123 8.27 0.73 0.74
N LYS A 124 9.26 -0.13 0.93
CA LYS A 124 10.24 0.00 1.99
C LYS A 124 11.62 0.26 1.43
N ASP A 125 12.39 1.03 2.17
CA ASP A 125 13.83 1.03 2.00
C ASP A 125 14.44 -0.21 2.69
N LYS A 126 15.59 -0.60 2.18
CA LYS A 126 16.47 -1.60 2.77
C LYS A 126 17.68 -0.97 3.45
N SER A 127 18.05 0.26 3.09
CA SER A 127 19.20 0.90 3.67
C SER A 127 18.97 1.17 5.16
N SER A 128 19.99 0.90 5.96
CA SER A 128 20.08 1.35 7.36
C SER A 128 20.35 2.86 7.47
N SER A 129 20.36 3.59 6.35
CA SER A 129 20.58 5.03 6.30
C SER A 129 19.27 5.81 6.10
N ASN A 130 18.85 6.49 7.16
CA ASN A 130 18.02 7.70 7.24
C ASN A 130 16.64 7.79 6.57
N SER A 131 16.22 6.92 5.65
CA SER A 131 14.82 6.91 5.21
C SER A 131 13.99 6.13 6.24
N ASN A 132 13.50 6.87 7.24
CA ASN A 132 12.68 6.30 8.30
C ASN A 132 11.26 5.98 7.81
N SER A 133 10.90 6.31 6.56
CA SER A 133 9.52 6.28 6.09
C SER A 133 9.19 5.06 5.23
N ILE A 134 8.02 4.50 5.47
CA ILE A 134 7.35 3.50 4.65
C ILE A 134 6.31 4.21 3.81
N TYR A 135 6.27 3.91 2.51
CA TYR A 135 5.38 4.57 1.57
C TYR A 135 4.31 3.60 1.09
N PHE A 136 3.08 4.09 1.05
CA PHE A 136 1.93 3.33 0.58
C PHE A 136 1.41 3.96 -0.70
N GLY A 137 1.20 3.15 -1.73
CA GLY A 137 0.74 3.64 -3.02
C GLY A 137 -0.18 2.69 -3.73
N LYS A 138 -0.98 3.24 -4.66
CA LYS A 138 -1.92 2.48 -5.50
C LYS A 138 -1.37 2.35 -6.91
N VAL A 139 -1.41 1.14 -7.47
CA VAL A 139 -0.95 0.88 -8.85
C VAL A 139 -1.91 1.50 -9.86
N ILE A 140 -1.37 2.32 -10.76
CA ILE A 140 -2.15 3.09 -11.75
C ILE A 140 -1.74 2.84 -13.20
N SER A 141 -0.76 1.96 -13.44
CA SER A 141 -0.42 1.48 -14.78
C SER A 141 -0.10 -0.01 -14.79
N LYS A 142 -0.08 -0.61 -15.97
CA LYS A 142 0.58 -1.91 -16.20
C LYS A 142 2.10 -1.72 -16.23
N ALA A 143 2.84 -2.81 -16.09
CA ALA A 143 4.29 -2.80 -16.24
C ALA A 143 4.71 -2.44 -17.68
N GLU A 144 5.66 -1.52 -17.80
CA GLU A 144 6.18 -1.01 -19.07
C GLU A 144 7.70 -0.90 -19.07
N GLU A 145 8.28 -0.82 -20.26
CA GLU A 145 9.69 -0.50 -20.44
C GLU A 145 9.92 0.98 -20.11
N TYR A 146 10.98 1.28 -19.39
CA TYR A 146 11.41 2.64 -19.05
C TYR A 146 12.67 2.96 -19.84
N LEU A 147 12.55 3.94 -20.75
CA LEU A 147 13.62 4.28 -21.70
C LEU A 147 14.64 5.26 -21.12
N GLU A 148 14.28 5.96 -20.03
CA GLU A 148 15.20 6.84 -19.32
C GLU A 148 16.26 6.00 -18.59
N LYS A 149 17.53 6.40 -18.72
CA LYS A 149 18.69 5.72 -18.13
C LYS A 149 19.21 6.46 -16.91
N ASP A 150 18.31 6.83 -16.01
CA ASP A 150 18.60 7.62 -14.80
C ASP A 150 18.39 6.83 -13.50
N LEU A 151 17.93 5.58 -13.60
CA LEU A 151 17.74 4.66 -12.48
C LEU A 151 18.78 3.53 -12.52
N TYR A 152 20.06 3.85 -12.38
CA TYR A 152 21.12 2.82 -12.37
C TYR A 152 21.03 1.94 -11.11
N VAL A 153 21.29 0.64 -11.25
CA VAL A 153 21.24 -0.33 -10.13
C VAL A 153 22.63 -0.85 -9.78
N ASP A 154 23.32 -1.50 -10.72
CA ASP A 154 24.72 -1.91 -10.65
C ASP A 154 25.21 -2.47 -12.00
N GLU A 155 26.48 -2.84 -12.09
CA GLU A 155 27.12 -3.35 -13.30
C GLU A 155 26.54 -4.69 -13.80
N ILE A 156 25.88 -5.44 -12.91
CA ILE A 156 25.33 -6.76 -13.22
C ILE A 156 23.92 -6.63 -13.78
N VAL A 157 23.06 -5.88 -13.08
CA VAL A 157 21.63 -5.73 -13.36
C VAL A 157 21.39 -4.60 -14.37
N GLY A 158 22.31 -3.64 -14.43
CA GLY A 158 22.22 -2.44 -15.26
C GLY A 158 21.24 -1.43 -14.69
N TYR A 159 20.35 -0.93 -15.54
CA TYR A 159 19.33 0.06 -15.14
C TYR A 159 18.01 -0.59 -14.70
N CYS A 160 17.28 0.12 -13.85
CA CYS A 160 15.90 -0.12 -13.49
C CYS A 160 14.98 0.28 -14.65
N ASN A 161 14.96 -0.56 -15.69
CA ASN A 161 14.36 -0.25 -16.99
C ASN A 161 12.95 -0.83 -17.18
N LYS A 162 12.33 -1.38 -16.14
CA LYS A 162 10.95 -1.86 -16.18
C LYS A 162 10.21 -1.28 -14.99
N ILE A 163 9.17 -0.50 -15.26
CA ILE A 163 8.46 0.27 -14.23
C ILE A 163 6.98 -0.05 -14.18
N ILE A 164 6.38 0.25 -13.03
CA ILE A 164 4.94 0.38 -12.83
C ILE A 164 4.71 1.74 -12.19
N ARG A 165 3.75 2.51 -12.72
CA ARG A 165 3.37 3.79 -12.14
C ARG A 165 2.47 3.57 -10.93
N VAL A 166 2.76 4.34 -9.88
CA VAL A 166 2.12 4.26 -8.58
C VAL A 166 1.73 5.66 -8.14
N LYS A 167 0.50 5.82 -7.66
CA LYS A 167 0.13 7.01 -6.90
C LYS A 167 0.46 6.76 -5.44
N TRP A 168 1.44 7.48 -4.91
CA TRP A 168 1.69 7.51 -3.47
C TRP A 168 0.53 8.20 -2.76
N LEU A 169 0.01 7.52 -1.74
CA LEU A 169 -1.18 7.91 -0.97
C LEU A 169 -0.79 8.45 0.40
N LYS A 170 0.18 7.81 1.06
CA LYS A 170 0.66 8.21 2.39
C LYS A 170 2.08 7.71 2.62
N SER A 171 2.81 8.40 3.50
CA SER A 171 4.06 7.94 4.09
C SER A 171 3.92 7.92 5.60
N VAL A 172 4.48 6.91 6.26
CA VAL A 172 4.47 6.77 7.72
C VAL A 172 5.87 6.40 8.20
N GLU A 173 6.31 6.97 9.32
CA GLU A 173 7.58 6.57 9.92
C GLU A 173 7.53 5.11 10.40
N ARG A 174 8.61 4.39 10.16
CA ARG A 174 8.78 2.97 10.48
C ARG A 174 8.68 2.69 11.98
N THR A 175 9.02 3.67 12.81
CA THR A 175 8.86 3.62 14.26
C THR A 175 7.38 3.61 14.66
N LEU A 176 6.53 4.27 13.88
CA LEU A 176 5.11 4.51 14.17
C LEU A 176 4.16 3.44 13.62
N ILE A 177 4.58 2.67 12.61
CA ILE A 177 3.72 1.59 12.06
C ILE A 177 3.46 0.49 13.10
N GLY A 178 2.32 -0.19 12.94
CA GLY A 178 1.94 -1.34 13.75
C GLY A 178 2.90 -2.55 13.67
N ALA A 179 2.71 -3.48 14.61
CA ALA A 179 3.61 -4.62 14.81
C ALA A 179 3.56 -5.62 13.65
N GLU A 180 2.39 -5.86 13.07
CA GLU A 180 2.21 -6.84 11.99
C GLU A 180 2.96 -6.40 10.73
N LEU A 181 2.90 -5.11 10.40
CA LEU A 181 3.64 -4.52 9.29
C LEU A 181 5.15 -4.54 9.58
N LYS A 182 5.58 -4.18 10.81
CA LYS A 182 7.00 -4.25 11.24
C LYS A 182 7.62 -5.63 10.97
N LEU A 183 6.87 -6.71 11.27
CA LEU A 183 7.34 -8.08 11.04
C LEU A 183 7.65 -8.35 9.57
N ILE A 184 6.75 -7.99 8.64
CA ILE A 184 6.96 -8.27 7.22
C ILE A 184 8.07 -7.40 6.60
N LEU A 185 8.35 -6.21 7.18
CA LEU A 185 9.44 -5.35 6.73
C LEU A 185 10.83 -5.98 6.93
N THR A 186 10.97 -7.02 7.76
CA THR A 186 12.22 -7.80 7.89
C THR A 186 12.52 -8.65 6.66
N SER A 187 11.54 -8.86 5.77
CA SER A 187 11.67 -9.67 4.57
C SER A 187 12.87 -9.24 3.72
N ARG A 188 13.73 -10.19 3.36
CA ARG A 188 14.91 -9.91 2.50
C ARG A 188 14.57 -9.86 1.02
N HIS A 189 13.35 -10.23 0.63
CA HIS A 189 12.89 -10.26 -0.75
C HIS A 189 12.65 -8.85 -1.30
N ALA A 190 13.00 -8.63 -2.56
CA ALA A 190 12.79 -7.34 -3.24
C ALA A 190 11.33 -7.12 -3.65
N LEU A 191 10.59 -8.20 -3.89
CA LEU A 191 9.19 -8.18 -4.29
C LEU A 191 8.47 -9.38 -3.67
N SER A 192 7.42 -9.14 -2.88
CA SER A 192 6.59 -10.18 -2.30
C SER A 192 5.16 -9.72 -2.10
N MET A 193 4.20 -10.53 -2.57
CA MET A 193 2.80 -10.38 -2.21
C MET A 193 2.59 -10.63 -0.71
N ILE A 194 1.83 -9.75 -0.06
CA ILE A 194 1.40 -9.85 1.33
C ILE A 194 0.12 -10.68 1.35
N GLN A 195 0.17 -11.85 1.99
CA GLN A 195 -0.97 -12.77 2.08
C GLN A 195 -1.74 -12.65 3.40
N ASN A 196 -1.07 -12.26 4.48
CA ASN A 196 -1.67 -12.16 5.82
C ASN A 196 -2.70 -11.02 5.86
N GLU A 197 -3.97 -11.34 6.09
CA GLU A 197 -5.07 -10.36 6.16
C GLU A 197 -4.89 -9.35 7.30
N LYS A 198 -4.31 -9.73 8.44
CA LYS A 198 -4.04 -8.77 9.54
C LYS A 198 -3.09 -7.67 9.10
N VAL A 199 -2.05 -8.03 8.34
CA VAL A 199 -1.09 -7.08 7.78
C VAL A 199 -1.77 -6.18 6.74
N LYS A 200 -2.66 -6.73 5.90
CA LYS A 200 -3.41 -5.92 4.92
C LYS A 200 -4.35 -4.92 5.61
N ASP A 201 -5.06 -5.37 6.64
CA ASP A 201 -5.93 -4.51 7.44
C ASP A 201 -5.11 -3.41 8.13
N GLU A 202 -3.93 -3.73 8.67
CA GLU A 202 -3.02 -2.73 9.22
C GLU A 202 -2.56 -1.73 8.17
N VAL A 203 -2.13 -2.18 6.97
CA VAL A 203 -1.77 -1.30 5.86
C VAL A 203 -2.90 -0.32 5.51
N ASN A 204 -4.16 -0.77 5.53
CA ASN A 204 -5.30 0.11 5.24
C ASN A 204 -5.49 1.19 6.30
N ARG A 205 -5.40 0.81 7.59
CA ARG A 205 -5.51 1.76 8.71
C ARG A 205 -4.34 2.74 8.74
N GLU A 206 -3.13 2.29 8.37
CA GLU A 206 -1.98 3.17 8.22
C GLU A 206 -2.20 4.17 7.09
N MET A 207 -2.85 3.77 5.99
CA MET A 207 -3.16 4.67 4.87
C MET A 207 -4.28 5.67 5.19
N PHE A 208 -5.35 5.23 5.87
CA PHE A 208 -6.60 5.99 5.95
C PHE A 208 -7.29 5.84 7.31
N SER A 209 -7.78 6.95 7.86
CA SER A 209 -8.65 6.98 9.03
C SER A 209 -10.14 6.92 8.69
N TYR A 210 -10.50 7.20 7.43
CA TYR A 210 -11.88 7.16 6.94
C TYR A 210 -11.90 6.80 5.44
N PHE A 211 -12.42 5.63 5.09
CA PHE A 211 -12.33 5.07 3.73
C PHE A 211 -13.36 3.99 3.44
N TYR A 212 -13.71 3.82 2.17
CA TYR A 212 -14.50 2.68 1.71
C TYR A 212 -13.61 1.47 1.40
N ARG A 213 -14.10 0.27 1.72
CA ARG A 213 -13.62 -1.02 1.21
C ARG A 213 -14.80 -1.81 0.63
N GLY A 214 -14.91 -1.82 -0.70
CA GLY A 214 -16.08 -2.37 -1.37
C GLY A 214 -17.30 -1.49 -1.10
N THR A 215 -18.30 -2.05 -0.44
CA THR A 215 -19.51 -1.33 0.00
C THR A 215 -19.37 -0.72 1.39
N ASP A 216 -18.49 -1.28 2.21
CA ASP A 216 -18.40 -0.96 3.61
C ASP A 216 -17.60 0.33 3.78
N LEU A 217 -18.07 1.19 4.67
CA LEU A 217 -17.34 2.37 5.08
C LEU A 217 -16.64 2.09 6.40
N HIS A 218 -15.39 2.51 6.50
CA HIS A 218 -14.53 2.29 7.66
C HIS A 218 -14.18 3.63 8.29
N ILE A 219 -14.20 3.67 9.62
CA ILE A 219 -13.65 4.76 10.43
C ILE A 219 -12.67 4.15 11.45
N VAL A 220 -11.50 4.76 11.58
CA VAL A 220 -10.39 4.29 12.43
C VAL A 220 -10.04 5.36 13.43
N PHE A 221 -10.07 4.99 14.71
CA PHE A 221 -9.60 5.78 15.83
C PHE A 221 -8.25 5.23 16.29
N GLY A 222 -7.26 6.12 16.44
CA GLY A 222 -5.98 5.76 17.05
C GLY A 222 -6.08 5.93 18.56
N VAL A 223 -5.75 4.90 19.32
CA VAL A 223 -5.55 5.04 20.76
C VAL A 223 -4.06 5.21 21.01
N ASP A 224 -3.67 6.42 21.37
CA ASP A 224 -2.26 6.82 21.61
C ASP A 224 -1.89 6.78 23.11
N GLU A 225 -2.76 6.25 23.98
CA GLU A 225 -2.51 6.20 25.42
C GLU A 225 -1.34 5.25 25.74
N GLU A 226 -0.27 5.79 26.31
CA GLU A 226 0.91 5.01 26.70
C GLU A 226 0.68 4.17 27.98
N ASN A 227 -0.38 4.49 28.74
CA ASN A 227 -0.78 3.80 29.97
C ASN A 227 -2.01 2.91 29.76
N ASP A 228 -2.42 2.19 30.81
CA ASP A 228 -3.64 1.40 30.80
C ASP A 228 -4.88 2.29 30.55
N ILE A 229 -5.69 1.92 29.55
CA ILE A 229 -6.97 2.58 29.27
C ILE A 229 -7.92 2.31 30.44
N LYS A 230 -8.41 3.37 31.10
CA LYS A 230 -9.40 3.24 32.17
C LYS A 230 -10.68 2.61 31.64
N TYR A 231 -11.18 1.59 32.33
CA TYR A 231 -12.41 0.89 31.97
C TYR A 231 -13.59 1.84 31.75
N ASP A 232 -13.78 2.81 32.65
CA ASP A 232 -14.91 3.75 32.56
C ASP A 232 -14.83 4.63 31.30
N SER A 233 -13.63 5.09 30.92
CA SER A 233 -13.43 5.87 29.69
C SER A 233 -13.72 5.02 28.45
N PHE A 234 -13.24 3.78 28.44
CA PHE A 234 -13.51 2.85 27.32
C PHE A 234 -14.99 2.47 27.23
N LYS A 235 -15.68 2.32 28.36
CA LYS A 235 -17.13 2.08 28.41
C LYS A 235 -17.90 3.30 27.89
N GLN A 236 -17.56 4.51 28.35
CA GLN A 236 -18.20 5.74 27.89
C GLN A 236 -18.05 5.94 26.39
N PHE A 237 -16.86 5.67 25.84
CA PHE A 237 -16.63 5.70 24.40
C PHE A 237 -17.55 4.71 23.66
N GLN A 238 -17.63 3.46 24.13
CA GLN A 238 -18.51 2.45 23.52
C GLN A 238 -20.00 2.83 23.61
N ASP A 239 -20.46 3.30 24.76
CA ASP A 239 -21.85 3.74 24.96
C ASP A 239 -22.19 4.90 24.03
N TYR A 240 -21.26 5.85 23.85
CA TYR A 240 -21.42 7.00 22.97
C TYR A 240 -21.52 6.58 21.50
N ILE A 241 -20.61 5.73 21.01
CA ILE A 241 -20.65 5.22 19.64
C ILE A 241 -21.93 4.40 19.42
N TYR A 242 -22.34 3.59 20.39
CA TYR A 242 -23.58 2.82 20.32
C TYR A 242 -24.81 3.73 20.22
N ALA A 243 -24.88 4.79 21.03
CA ALA A 243 -25.98 5.75 20.97
C ALA A 243 -26.07 6.45 19.61
N LEU A 244 -24.94 6.84 19.01
CA LEU A 244 -24.90 7.41 17.66
C LEU A 244 -25.35 6.40 16.59
N LYS A 245 -24.98 5.14 16.74
CA LYS A 245 -25.40 4.06 15.84
C LYS A 245 -26.92 3.83 15.89
N GLU A 246 -27.54 3.82 17.07
CA GLU A 246 -29.00 3.70 17.21
C GLU A 246 -29.75 4.92 16.64
N GLN A 247 -29.20 6.13 16.81
CA GLN A 247 -29.71 7.33 16.15
C GLN A 247 -29.62 7.23 14.63
N ALA A 248 -28.51 6.72 14.10
CA ALA A 248 -28.34 6.55 12.66
C ALA A 248 -29.36 5.53 12.09
N LEU A 249 -29.60 4.42 12.78
CA LEU A 249 -30.61 3.43 12.37
C LEU A 249 -32.01 4.05 12.28
N SER A 250 -32.39 4.84 13.27
CA SER A 250 -33.71 5.49 13.30
C SER A 250 -33.85 6.61 12.27
N ILE A 251 -32.81 7.42 12.04
CA ILE A 251 -32.87 8.60 11.15
C ILE A 251 -32.61 8.24 9.67
N LYS A 252 -31.75 7.25 9.40
CA LYS A 252 -31.26 6.97 8.04
C LYS A 252 -31.91 5.76 7.38
N GLU A 253 -32.79 5.06 8.10
CA GLU A 253 -33.39 3.79 7.66
C GLU A 253 -32.29 2.85 7.13
N ALA A 254 -31.22 2.70 7.91
CA ALA A 254 -30.07 1.90 7.55
C ALA A 254 -30.27 0.44 8.02
N GLU A 255 -29.74 -0.50 7.25
CA GLU A 255 -29.59 -1.87 7.74
C GLU A 255 -28.57 -1.89 8.88
N ASN A 256 -28.86 -2.68 9.92
CA ASN A 256 -27.98 -2.82 11.09
C ASN A 256 -26.77 -3.72 10.78
N ASP A 257 -25.88 -3.20 9.93
CA ASP A 257 -24.55 -3.73 9.68
C ASP A 257 -23.52 -2.74 10.23
N PHE A 258 -22.99 -3.04 11.42
CA PHE A 258 -22.04 -2.20 12.13
C PHE A 258 -21.14 -3.09 12.99
N ASN A 259 -19.87 -3.16 12.63
CA ASN A 259 -18.89 -4.08 13.17
C ASN A 259 -17.72 -3.32 13.78
N ILE A 260 -17.01 -3.95 14.72
CA ILE A 260 -15.83 -3.40 15.38
C ILE A 260 -14.64 -4.37 15.28
N LYS A 261 -13.45 -3.83 15.02
CA LYS A 261 -12.15 -4.48 15.22
C LYS A 261 -11.33 -3.61 16.17
N ALA A 262 -10.99 -4.14 17.33
CA ALA A 262 -10.16 -3.44 18.31
C ALA A 262 -8.89 -4.24 18.60
N ASN A 263 -7.75 -3.57 18.62
CA ASN A 263 -6.55 -4.13 19.23
C ASN A 263 -6.58 -3.82 20.74
N ILE A 264 -6.53 -4.85 21.58
CA ILE A 264 -6.71 -4.71 23.04
C ILE A 264 -5.45 -4.10 23.69
N GLN A 265 -4.31 -4.14 22.99
CA GLN A 265 -3.06 -3.55 23.46
C GLN A 265 -2.97 -2.07 23.05
N SER A 266 -2.78 -1.19 24.03
CA SER A 266 -2.46 0.21 23.81
C SER A 266 -0.95 0.39 23.61
N PRO A 267 -0.49 1.26 22.69
CA PRO A 267 -1.29 1.99 21.70
C PRO A 267 -1.82 1.07 20.60
N GLY A 268 -3.02 1.36 20.08
CA GLY A 268 -3.67 0.49 19.10
C GLY A 268 -4.91 1.09 18.44
N PRO A 269 -5.25 0.67 17.22
CA PRO A 269 -6.42 1.19 16.52
C PRO A 269 -7.71 0.51 16.99
N ILE A 270 -8.78 1.30 17.00
CA ILE A 270 -10.18 0.83 17.05
C ILE A 270 -10.83 1.20 15.72
N GLU A 271 -11.30 0.20 14.99
CA GLU A 271 -11.91 0.35 13.67
C GLU A 271 -13.39 -0.04 13.74
N PHE A 272 -14.27 0.86 13.31
CA PHE A 272 -15.68 0.56 13.07
C PHE A 272 -15.94 0.54 11.57
N PHE A 273 -16.75 -0.43 11.12
CA PHE A 273 -17.05 -0.58 9.70
C PHE A 273 -18.39 -1.25 9.43
N GLY A 274 -18.95 -1.04 8.24
CA GLY A 274 -20.21 -1.62 7.81
C GLY A 274 -21.00 -0.63 6.97
N ASN A 275 -22.31 -0.51 7.24
CA ASN A 275 -23.22 0.32 6.49
C ASN A 275 -22.76 1.79 6.43
N ALA A 276 -22.55 2.30 5.22
CA ALA A 276 -22.04 3.65 4.99
C ALA A 276 -22.87 4.75 5.66
N LYS A 277 -24.21 4.63 5.68
CA LYS A 277 -25.08 5.65 6.29
C LYS A 277 -24.86 5.78 7.80
N ILE A 278 -24.58 4.67 8.49
CA ILE A 278 -24.32 4.65 9.93
C ILE A 278 -22.97 5.30 10.21
N ILE A 279 -21.94 4.84 9.49
CA ILE A 279 -20.57 5.31 9.68
C ILE A 279 -20.43 6.80 9.32
N GLU A 280 -21.08 7.27 8.24
CA GLU A 280 -21.14 8.70 7.86
C GLU A 280 -21.79 9.56 8.94
N TYR A 281 -22.89 9.07 9.54
CA TYR A 281 -23.57 9.78 10.62
C TYR A 281 -22.65 9.95 11.83
N ILE A 282 -21.98 8.87 12.25
CA ILE A 282 -21.02 8.89 13.36
C ILE A 282 -19.85 9.82 13.05
N TYR A 283 -19.23 9.69 11.87
CA TYR A 283 -18.10 10.53 11.47
C TYR A 283 -18.46 12.01 11.46
N LYS A 284 -19.62 12.36 10.89
CA LYS A 284 -20.12 13.74 10.87
C LYS A 284 -20.32 14.29 12.28
N PHE A 285 -20.97 13.53 13.15
CA PHE A 285 -21.21 13.97 14.53
C PHE A 285 -19.89 14.20 15.29
N ILE A 286 -18.93 13.29 15.16
CA ILE A 286 -17.62 13.42 15.84
C ILE A 286 -16.84 14.62 15.30
N THR A 287 -16.81 14.82 13.97
CA THR A 287 -16.06 15.91 13.33
C THR A 287 -16.66 17.28 13.57
N GLU A 288 -17.99 17.40 13.62
CA GLU A 288 -18.67 18.67 13.89
C GLU A 288 -18.55 19.09 15.36
N ASN A 289 -18.55 18.15 16.31
CA ASN A 289 -18.43 18.44 17.74
C ASN A 289 -16.98 18.54 18.24
N SER A 290 -15.99 18.13 17.44
CA SER A 290 -14.56 18.26 17.76
C SER A 290 -13.93 19.57 17.29
N ALA A 291 -14.64 20.38 16.50
CA ALA A 291 -14.21 21.71 16.08
C ALA A 291 -14.06 22.70 17.27
N GLU A 292 -14.55 22.36 18.46
CA GLU A 292 -14.28 23.09 19.71
C GLU A 292 -12.95 22.68 20.39
N ILE A 293 -12.23 21.66 19.90
CA ILE A 293 -11.07 21.06 20.59
C ILE A 293 -9.75 21.16 19.78
N ILE A 294 -9.75 21.49 18.49
CA ILE A 294 -8.54 21.35 17.65
C ILE A 294 -8.09 22.71 17.07
N THR A 295 -7.32 23.47 17.86
CA THR A 295 -6.30 24.39 17.34
C THR A 295 -4.92 23.81 17.66
N GLY A 296 -4.31 23.11 16.70
CA GLY A 296 -2.93 22.66 16.85
C GLY A 296 -2.52 21.69 15.75
N ASN A 297 -1.50 22.06 14.98
CA ASN A 297 -0.92 21.26 13.90
C ASN A 297 -0.56 19.82 14.31
N SER A 298 -0.60 18.93 13.32
CA SER A 298 -0.12 17.53 13.28
C SER A 298 -1.09 16.44 13.74
N ARG A 299 -1.13 15.36 12.96
CA ARG A 299 -1.85 14.08 13.17
C ARG A 299 -3.38 14.16 13.03
N GLU A 300 -3.90 13.63 11.91
CA GLU A 300 -5.29 13.15 11.81
C GLU A 300 -5.48 11.85 12.62
N TYR A 301 -5.16 11.90 13.91
CA TYR A 301 -5.55 10.89 14.89
C TYR A 301 -6.49 11.59 15.86
N TRP A 302 -7.72 11.06 15.96
CA TRP A 302 -8.67 11.50 16.97
C TRP A 302 -8.13 11.05 18.33
N ASN A 303 -7.52 11.96 19.07
CA ASN A 303 -7.19 11.73 20.47
C ASN A 303 -8.52 11.64 21.25
N ILE A 304 -8.82 10.46 21.78
CA ILE A 304 -9.90 10.22 22.76
C ILE A 304 -9.28 10.29 24.14
#